data_AF-A0A7J4LNF4-F1
#
_entry.id   AF-A0A7J4LNF4-F1
#
_cell.length_a   1.000
_cell.length_b   1.000
_cell.length_c   1.000
_cell.angle_alpha   90.00
_cell.angle_beta   90.00
_cell.angle_gamma   90.00
#
_symmetry.space_group_name_H-M   'P 1'
#
loop_
_entity.id
_entity.type
_entity.pdbx_description
1 polymer ?
#
loop_
_entity_poly.entity_id
_entity_poly.type
_entity_poly.pdbx_seq_one_letter_code
_entity_poly.pdbx_strand_id
1 'polypeptide(L)'
;MRKLSAIFVLAIFIFSLVPLAIAEEGPNRPAAQKPAEKAREVVKDARKDIREVKVDTRKDLATNRKETLSTAKDTRRDAFDAAKNAGTKDEKLALRKEGVAAAKDIRKEGLETRKEVLKEGIQKVREVRKEAVNKIQELHKEKLATLKTESKERLEKLTTANFRKLAKLEGKTLEKVADLKQSNVAKLARLGVAKLNAVAGLDKEKLNERLEKIKVKKVKVENLFKKRVLAKENVEKARERFSAAKEKFQDAKLKHDEKKKEFDALKETLKACKDTPDTTECKEANSKALEAAKAFVQHSAEVGIQQLTKLKERVSGATELTKEQADAILAELDAGIAKLTAAAEKAKAATTKEEVKAAAKEVQDVWKAYKHRVKLHAARLVHAKGGEIIQRSTQLEARLQKALAALEAKGVKVDGLNAKIAEFSAKVKDARDHYKLGEETFAKAKASANDVAGEATVQEARKHVKLAQDALQEAHKLLKEIVKSIKDAGGEVEEESAAEVEVVVDAEDPSTDMGDVATVEVTEQQLVAEEAAEVEAEEAATTEASESTTTTGSDTATETTPVAETSAGSETTADASTTTDISTTTTADAGVSADASATAAAST
;
A
#
# COMPACT_ATOMS: atom_id res chain seq x y z
N MET A 1 -9.50 -37.79 -10.87
CA MET A 1 -10.84 -37.17 -10.74
C MET A 1 -11.60 -37.49 -9.44
N ARG A 2 -11.33 -38.58 -8.71
CA ARG A 2 -12.11 -38.92 -7.48
C ARG A 2 -11.84 -38.01 -6.26
N LYS A 3 -10.71 -37.29 -6.18
CA LYS A 3 -10.39 -36.38 -5.07
C LYS A 3 -11.07 -34.99 -5.16
N LEU A 4 -11.56 -34.60 -6.34
CA LEU A 4 -12.33 -33.36 -6.53
C LEU A 4 -13.81 -33.52 -6.09
N SER A 5 -14.35 -34.74 -6.14
CA SER A 5 -15.72 -35.02 -5.69
C SER A 5 -15.87 -34.96 -4.15
N ALA A 6 -14.83 -35.30 -3.39
CA ALA A 6 -14.85 -35.25 -1.93
C ALA A 6 -14.83 -33.80 -1.38
N ILE A 7 -14.15 -32.88 -2.08
CA ILE A 7 -14.11 -31.46 -1.69
C ILE A 7 -15.45 -30.77 -1.99
N PHE A 8 -16.13 -31.17 -3.07
CA PHE A 8 -17.45 -30.63 -3.42
C PHE A 8 -18.55 -31.15 -2.48
N VAL A 9 -18.48 -32.41 -2.03
CA VAL A 9 -19.43 -32.95 -1.04
C VAL A 9 -19.19 -32.37 0.37
N LEU A 10 -17.94 -32.07 0.74
CA LEU A 10 -17.62 -31.39 1.99
C LEU A 10 -18.10 -29.92 1.99
N ALA A 11 -18.02 -29.21 0.86
CA ALA A 11 -18.53 -27.85 0.73
C ALA A 11 -20.06 -27.77 0.82
N ILE A 12 -20.78 -28.79 0.35
CA ILE A 12 -22.25 -28.89 0.47
C ILE A 12 -22.65 -29.23 1.91
N PHE A 13 -21.85 -30.01 2.64
CA PHE A 13 -22.11 -30.34 4.05
C PHE A 13 -21.86 -29.13 4.99
N ILE A 14 -20.87 -28.27 4.67
CA ILE A 14 -20.58 -27.04 5.44
C ILE A 14 -21.66 -25.96 5.22
N PHE A 15 -22.32 -25.92 4.06
CA PHE A 15 -23.50 -25.08 3.84
C PHE A 15 -24.79 -25.61 4.50
N SER A 16 -24.80 -26.87 4.96
CA SER A 16 -25.96 -27.50 5.61
C SER A 16 -25.95 -27.44 7.15
N LEU A 17 -24.85 -26.98 7.76
CA LEU A 17 -24.66 -26.91 9.22
C LEU A 17 -24.63 -25.48 9.79
N VAL A 18 -24.93 -24.47 8.98
CA VAL A 18 -25.27 -23.14 9.51
C VAL A 18 -26.72 -23.22 9.98
N PRO A 19 -27.02 -22.99 11.26
CA PRO A 19 -28.38 -22.79 11.69
C PRO A 19 -28.95 -21.66 10.83
N LEU A 20 -30.02 -21.96 10.10
CA LEU A 20 -31.03 -20.98 9.78
C LEU A 20 -31.50 -20.41 11.12
N ALA A 21 -30.76 -19.43 11.63
CA ALA A 21 -31.32 -18.36 12.42
C ALA A 21 -32.24 -17.63 11.45
N ILE A 22 -33.42 -18.23 11.30
CA ILE A 22 -34.69 -17.57 11.10
C ILE A 22 -34.53 -16.19 11.71
N ALA A 23 -34.40 -15.19 10.84
CA ALA A 23 -34.87 -13.87 11.18
C ALA A 23 -36.36 -14.10 11.47
N GLU A 24 -36.64 -14.31 12.73
CA GLU A 24 -37.97 -14.29 13.29
C GLU A 24 -38.50 -12.92 12.88
N GLU A 25 -39.33 -12.90 11.84
CA GLU A 25 -40.31 -11.86 11.61
C GLU A 25 -41.21 -11.88 12.84
N GLY A 26 -40.73 -11.28 13.94
CA GLY A 26 -41.56 -11.00 15.10
C GLY A 26 -42.72 -10.16 14.59
N PRO A 27 -43.98 -10.61 14.71
CA PRO A 27 -45.14 -9.95 14.10
C PRO A 27 -45.53 -8.63 14.79
N ASN A 28 -44.59 -7.94 15.45
CA ASN A 28 -44.82 -6.71 16.19
C ASN A 28 -43.53 -5.86 16.34
N ARG A 29 -42.98 -5.35 15.22
CA ARG A 29 -42.20 -4.10 15.26
C ARG A 29 -43.08 -2.94 14.78
N PRO A 30 -43.79 -2.25 15.68
CA PRO A 30 -44.67 -1.17 15.27
C PRO A 30 -43.88 0.06 14.79
N ALA A 31 -44.37 0.63 13.68
CA ALA A 31 -44.22 2.00 13.18
C ALA A 31 -42.87 2.52 12.63
N ALA A 32 -41.69 2.03 13.03
CA ALA A 32 -40.42 2.66 12.61
C ALA A 32 -39.93 2.32 11.17
N GLN A 33 -40.49 1.30 10.50
CA GLN A 33 -40.06 0.89 9.15
C GLN A 33 -40.70 1.68 7.99
N LYS A 34 -41.86 2.32 8.22
CA LYS A 34 -42.66 2.97 7.16
C LYS A 34 -41.89 3.99 6.31
N PRO A 35 -41.05 4.88 6.85
CA PRO A 35 -40.44 5.92 6.01
C PRO A 35 -39.25 5.38 5.17
N ALA A 36 -38.58 4.32 5.62
CA ALA A 36 -37.55 3.66 4.80
C ALA A 36 -38.18 2.90 3.63
N GLU A 37 -39.35 2.31 3.84
CA GLU A 37 -40.13 1.63 2.81
C GLU A 37 -40.67 2.62 1.76
N LYS A 38 -41.26 3.74 2.19
CA LYS A 38 -41.65 4.84 1.29
C LYS A 38 -40.49 5.35 0.44
N ALA A 39 -39.30 5.52 1.03
CA ALA A 39 -38.13 5.96 0.26
C ALA A 39 -37.70 4.93 -0.79
N ARG A 40 -37.82 3.62 -0.48
CA ARG A 40 -37.57 2.56 -1.46
C ARG A 40 -38.57 2.59 -2.61
N GLU A 41 -39.83 2.88 -2.33
CA GLU A 41 -40.90 2.99 -3.33
C GLU A 41 -40.66 4.16 -4.28
N VAL A 42 -40.38 5.36 -3.76
CA VAL A 42 -40.03 6.55 -4.57
C VAL A 42 -38.88 6.26 -5.54
N VAL A 43 -37.85 5.54 -5.07
CA VAL A 43 -36.71 5.18 -5.92
C VAL A 43 -37.07 4.12 -6.96
N LYS A 44 -37.96 3.18 -6.62
CA LYS A 44 -38.44 2.15 -7.55
C LYS A 44 -39.22 2.80 -8.70
N ASP A 45 -40.05 3.78 -8.40
CA ASP A 45 -40.81 4.55 -9.38
C ASP A 45 -39.87 5.37 -10.27
N ALA A 46 -38.95 6.13 -9.67
CA ALA A 46 -37.96 6.89 -10.44
C ALA A 46 -37.10 6.00 -11.36
N ARG A 47 -36.79 4.76 -10.94
CA ARG A 47 -36.07 3.79 -11.78
C ARG A 47 -36.91 3.33 -12.97
N LYS A 48 -38.22 3.14 -12.78
CA LYS A 48 -39.16 2.79 -13.84
C LYS A 48 -39.22 3.93 -14.85
N ASP A 49 -39.38 5.16 -14.39
CA ASP A 49 -39.46 6.36 -15.24
C ASP A 49 -38.16 6.57 -16.04
N ILE A 50 -36.99 6.44 -15.39
CA ILE A 50 -35.68 6.52 -16.09
C ILE A 50 -35.56 5.41 -17.15
N ARG A 51 -36.09 4.21 -16.88
CA ARG A 51 -36.08 3.11 -17.85
C ARG A 51 -36.95 3.44 -19.06
N GLU A 52 -38.14 4.01 -18.84
CA GLU A 52 -39.04 4.46 -19.89
C GLU A 52 -38.40 5.55 -20.75
N VAL A 53 -37.83 6.60 -20.14
CA VAL A 53 -37.10 7.66 -20.86
C VAL A 53 -35.97 7.09 -21.72
N LYS A 54 -35.18 6.13 -21.20
CA LYS A 54 -34.11 5.48 -21.96
C LYS A 54 -34.64 4.64 -23.13
N VAL A 55 -35.76 3.96 -22.96
CA VAL A 55 -36.40 3.18 -24.02
C VAL A 55 -36.87 4.10 -25.14
N ASP A 56 -37.50 5.21 -24.78
CA ASP A 56 -38.00 6.18 -25.76
C ASP A 56 -36.86 6.89 -26.50
N THR A 57 -35.83 7.34 -25.78
CA THR A 57 -34.62 7.92 -26.42
C THR A 57 -33.96 6.93 -27.39
N ARG A 58 -33.94 5.63 -27.07
CA ARG A 58 -33.42 4.59 -27.97
C ARG A 58 -34.30 4.40 -29.21
N LYS A 59 -35.62 4.45 -29.07
CA LYS A 59 -36.55 4.39 -30.21
C LYS A 59 -36.34 5.59 -31.12
N ASP A 60 -36.26 6.80 -30.56
CA ASP A 60 -36.05 8.03 -31.33
C ASP A 60 -34.71 8.01 -32.09
N LEU A 61 -33.63 7.57 -31.44
CA LEU A 61 -32.33 7.38 -32.08
C LEU A 61 -32.38 6.32 -33.21
N ALA A 62 -33.15 5.24 -33.03
CA ALA A 62 -33.30 4.20 -34.04
C ALA A 62 -34.11 4.70 -35.25
N THR A 63 -35.21 5.42 -35.02
CA THR A 63 -36.04 6.04 -36.06
C THR A 63 -35.23 7.06 -36.85
N ASN A 64 -34.57 8.00 -36.18
CA ASN A 64 -33.71 9.01 -36.82
C ASN A 64 -32.58 8.34 -37.63
N ARG A 65 -31.94 7.29 -37.10
CA ARG A 65 -30.93 6.53 -37.85
C ARG A 65 -31.51 5.85 -39.09
N LYS A 66 -32.72 5.30 -39.01
CA LYS A 66 -33.38 4.64 -40.14
C LYS A 66 -33.70 5.65 -41.24
N GLU A 67 -34.30 6.79 -40.88
CA GLU A 67 -34.64 7.87 -41.80
C GLU A 67 -33.41 8.48 -42.47
N THR A 68 -32.38 8.83 -41.70
CA THR A 68 -31.13 9.38 -42.24
C THR A 68 -30.42 8.42 -43.20
N LEU A 69 -30.50 7.11 -42.93
CA LEU A 69 -29.94 6.09 -43.83
C LEU A 69 -30.80 5.84 -45.07
N SER A 70 -32.13 5.92 -44.99
CA SER A 70 -32.99 5.83 -46.18
C SER A 70 -32.79 7.04 -47.08
N THR A 71 -32.85 8.26 -46.52
CA THR A 71 -32.66 9.49 -47.31
C THR A 71 -31.28 9.51 -47.98
N ALA A 72 -30.20 9.17 -47.24
CA ALA A 72 -28.87 9.12 -47.85
C ALA A 72 -28.71 8.03 -48.93
N LYS A 73 -29.47 6.93 -48.85
CA LYS A 73 -29.49 5.89 -49.89
C LYS A 73 -30.27 6.35 -51.11
N ASP A 74 -31.41 6.98 -50.91
CA ASP A 74 -32.28 7.48 -51.98
C ASP A 74 -31.56 8.60 -52.75
N THR A 75 -30.96 9.58 -52.06
CA THR A 75 -30.13 10.62 -52.68
C THR A 75 -28.99 10.05 -53.52
N ARG A 76 -28.32 9.00 -53.05
CA ARG A 76 -27.25 8.34 -53.81
C ARG A 76 -27.78 7.58 -55.01
N ARG A 77 -28.97 6.97 -54.89
CA ARG A 77 -29.64 6.26 -55.99
C ARG A 77 -30.07 7.25 -57.07
N ASP A 78 -30.72 8.34 -56.69
CA ASP A 78 -31.19 9.38 -57.61
C ASP A 78 -30.02 9.99 -58.39
N ALA A 79 -28.90 10.27 -57.72
CA ALA A 79 -27.68 10.74 -58.38
C ALA A 79 -27.08 9.70 -59.35
N PHE A 80 -27.19 8.41 -59.03
CA PHE A 80 -26.72 7.34 -59.92
C PHE A 80 -27.62 7.20 -61.15
N ASP A 81 -28.94 7.29 -60.96
CA ASP A 81 -29.94 7.25 -62.03
C ASP A 81 -29.80 8.49 -62.94
N ALA A 82 -29.57 9.68 -62.37
CA ALA A 82 -29.23 10.89 -63.14
C ALA A 82 -27.93 10.71 -63.94
N ALA A 83 -26.87 10.18 -63.31
CA ALA A 83 -25.61 9.91 -64.00
C ALA A 83 -25.74 8.87 -65.13
N LYS A 84 -26.73 7.97 -65.08
CA LYS A 84 -26.97 7.02 -66.17
C LYS A 84 -27.41 7.73 -67.46
N ASN A 85 -28.17 8.82 -67.31
CA ASN A 85 -28.77 9.59 -68.39
C ASN A 85 -27.86 10.73 -68.92
N ALA A 86 -26.76 11.04 -68.25
CA ALA A 86 -25.81 12.08 -68.67
C ALA A 86 -25.05 11.72 -69.96
N GLY A 87 -24.74 12.74 -70.78
CA GLY A 87 -24.24 12.57 -72.15
C GLY A 87 -22.73 12.33 -72.25
N THR A 88 -21.95 12.82 -71.28
CA THR A 88 -20.48 12.68 -71.28
C THR A 88 -19.98 11.91 -70.06
N LYS A 89 -18.84 11.24 -70.18
CA LYS A 89 -18.24 10.46 -69.08
C LYS A 89 -17.93 11.35 -67.86
N ASP A 90 -17.50 12.58 -68.09
CA ASP A 90 -17.15 13.53 -67.04
C ASP A 90 -18.38 14.00 -66.26
N GLU A 91 -19.50 14.24 -66.94
CA GLU A 91 -20.78 14.57 -66.33
C GLU A 91 -21.31 13.42 -65.45
N LYS A 92 -21.19 12.15 -65.92
CA LYS A 92 -21.53 10.98 -65.09
C LYS A 92 -20.70 10.92 -63.81
N LEU A 93 -19.41 11.24 -63.91
CA LEU A 93 -18.51 11.21 -62.77
C LEU A 93 -18.82 12.35 -61.78
N ALA A 94 -19.13 13.55 -62.30
CA ALA A 94 -19.51 14.70 -61.50
C ALA A 94 -20.79 14.41 -60.67
N LEU A 95 -21.87 13.94 -61.32
CA LEU A 95 -23.13 13.60 -60.65
C LEU A 95 -22.96 12.52 -59.58
N ARG A 96 -22.13 11.49 -59.84
CA ARG A 96 -21.83 10.46 -58.84
C ARG A 96 -21.06 11.02 -57.63
N LYS A 97 -20.09 11.91 -57.87
CA LYS A 97 -19.33 12.56 -56.78
C LYS A 97 -20.26 13.44 -55.94
N GLU A 98 -21.11 14.22 -56.60
CA GLU A 98 -22.10 15.08 -55.94
C GLU A 98 -23.08 14.27 -55.09
N GLY A 99 -23.64 13.18 -55.62
CA GLY A 99 -24.54 12.31 -54.86
C GLY A 99 -23.88 11.65 -53.64
N VAL A 100 -22.59 11.28 -53.75
CA VAL A 100 -21.83 10.76 -52.60
C VAL A 100 -21.57 11.85 -51.57
N ALA A 101 -21.26 13.08 -52.00
CA ALA A 101 -21.08 14.23 -51.11
C ALA A 101 -22.39 14.56 -50.37
N ALA A 102 -23.51 14.69 -51.08
CA ALA A 102 -24.82 14.95 -50.48
C ALA A 102 -25.23 13.86 -49.48
N ALA A 103 -25.04 12.58 -49.81
CA ALA A 103 -25.29 11.48 -48.88
C ALA A 103 -24.39 11.50 -47.64
N LYS A 104 -23.16 12.04 -47.75
CA LYS A 104 -22.25 12.23 -46.62
C LYS A 104 -22.73 13.38 -45.72
N ASP A 105 -23.21 14.47 -46.30
CA ASP A 105 -23.74 15.61 -45.56
C ASP A 105 -25.02 15.25 -44.80
N ILE A 106 -25.95 14.53 -45.43
CA ILE A 106 -27.15 13.97 -44.76
C ILE A 106 -26.77 13.10 -43.54
N ARG A 107 -25.72 12.27 -43.67
CA ARG A 107 -25.24 11.45 -42.55
C ARG A 107 -24.63 12.28 -41.43
N LYS A 108 -23.98 13.40 -41.76
CA LYS A 108 -23.39 14.33 -40.80
C LYS A 108 -24.49 15.07 -40.03
N GLU A 109 -25.49 15.62 -40.72
CA GLU A 109 -26.67 16.23 -40.11
C GLU A 109 -27.46 15.22 -39.25
N GLY A 110 -27.60 13.99 -39.75
CA GLY A 110 -28.16 12.86 -38.99
C GLY A 110 -27.37 12.50 -37.73
N LEU A 111 -26.08 12.84 -37.66
CA LEU A 111 -25.26 12.63 -36.48
C LEU A 111 -25.47 13.76 -35.45
N GLU A 112 -25.59 15.01 -35.90
CA GLU A 112 -25.89 16.15 -35.03
C GLU A 112 -27.28 16.04 -34.41
N THR A 113 -28.31 15.66 -35.19
CA THR A 113 -29.65 15.41 -34.64
C THR A 113 -29.67 14.30 -33.59
N ARG A 114 -28.89 13.22 -33.78
CA ARG A 114 -28.73 12.18 -32.76
C ARG A 114 -28.05 12.68 -31.48
N LYS A 115 -27.11 13.61 -31.57
CA LYS A 115 -26.49 14.22 -30.39
C LYS A 115 -27.51 15.04 -29.59
N GLU A 116 -28.37 15.80 -30.26
CA GLU A 116 -29.44 16.56 -29.60
C GLU A 116 -30.47 15.64 -28.94
N VAL A 117 -30.92 14.57 -29.61
CA VAL A 117 -31.81 13.56 -28.99
C VAL A 117 -31.18 12.94 -27.75
N LEU A 118 -29.88 12.63 -27.79
CA LEU A 118 -29.16 12.09 -26.64
C LEU A 118 -29.08 13.11 -25.49
N LYS A 119 -28.84 14.38 -25.81
CA LYS A 119 -28.76 15.49 -24.84
C LYS A 119 -30.11 15.71 -24.16
N GLU A 120 -31.21 15.73 -24.91
CA GLU A 120 -32.57 15.80 -24.38
C GLU A 120 -32.90 14.60 -23.48
N GLY A 121 -32.57 13.38 -23.92
CA GLY A 121 -32.75 12.17 -23.13
C GLY A 121 -31.98 12.21 -21.80
N ILE A 122 -30.75 12.73 -21.81
CA ILE A 122 -29.96 12.96 -20.59
C ILE A 122 -30.62 14.01 -19.69
N GLN A 123 -31.16 15.09 -20.25
CA GLN A 123 -31.84 16.13 -19.48
C GLN A 123 -33.12 15.61 -18.81
N LYS A 124 -33.96 14.85 -19.53
CA LYS A 124 -35.14 14.19 -18.96
C LYS A 124 -34.78 13.25 -17.80
N VAL A 125 -33.71 12.46 -17.94
CA VAL A 125 -33.20 11.61 -16.85
C VAL A 125 -32.73 12.44 -15.65
N ARG A 126 -32.15 13.63 -15.86
CA ARG A 126 -31.76 14.54 -14.76
C ARG A 126 -32.96 15.09 -14.00
N GLU A 127 -34.04 15.48 -14.69
CA GLU A 127 -35.25 15.99 -14.03
C GLU A 127 -35.94 14.91 -13.19
N VAL A 128 -36.15 13.70 -13.75
CA VAL A 128 -36.72 12.57 -12.99
C VAL A 128 -35.88 12.26 -11.73
N ARG A 129 -34.55 12.33 -11.87
CA ARG A 129 -33.63 12.18 -10.73
C ARG A 129 -33.83 13.28 -9.69
N LYS A 130 -33.90 14.55 -10.10
CA LYS A 130 -34.09 15.71 -9.21
C LYS A 130 -35.40 15.62 -8.42
N GLU A 131 -36.48 15.21 -9.06
CA GLU A 131 -37.77 14.98 -8.38
C GLU A 131 -37.68 13.86 -7.33
N ALA A 132 -37.02 12.75 -7.66
CA ALA A 132 -36.80 11.65 -6.71
C ALA A 132 -35.99 12.08 -5.49
N VAL A 133 -34.96 12.92 -5.68
CA VAL A 133 -34.15 13.50 -4.59
C VAL A 133 -35.01 14.35 -3.68
N ASN A 134 -35.80 15.25 -4.24
CA ASN A 134 -36.67 16.14 -3.47
C ASN A 134 -37.65 15.31 -2.63
N LYS A 135 -38.26 14.28 -3.21
CA LYS A 135 -39.15 13.34 -2.48
C LYS A 135 -38.43 12.61 -1.33
N ILE A 136 -37.19 12.14 -1.53
CA ILE A 136 -36.40 11.49 -0.47
C ILE A 136 -36.01 12.49 0.62
N GLN A 137 -35.64 13.72 0.26
CA GLN A 137 -35.35 14.78 1.21
C GLN A 137 -36.58 15.12 2.06
N GLU A 138 -37.78 15.21 1.47
CA GLU A 138 -39.02 15.39 2.20
C GLU A 138 -39.31 14.22 3.17
N LEU A 139 -39.05 12.97 2.77
CA LEU A 139 -39.18 11.82 3.69
C LEU A 139 -38.16 11.87 4.85
N HIS A 140 -36.95 12.36 4.60
CA HIS A 140 -35.98 12.59 5.67
C HIS A 140 -36.42 13.73 6.60
N LYS A 141 -37.00 14.82 6.06
CA LYS A 141 -37.62 15.89 6.85
C LYS A 141 -38.80 15.37 7.68
N GLU A 142 -39.62 14.46 7.16
CA GLU A 142 -40.72 13.82 7.89
C GLU A 142 -40.20 12.98 9.07
N LYS A 143 -39.12 12.21 8.88
CA LYS A 143 -38.44 11.52 10.01
C LYS A 143 -37.94 12.52 11.05
N LEU A 144 -37.31 13.60 10.59
CA LEU A 144 -36.86 14.67 11.48
C LEU A 144 -38.03 15.37 12.17
N ALA A 145 -39.23 15.41 11.58
CA ALA A 145 -40.40 16.10 12.15
C ALA A 145 -40.69 15.65 13.59
N THR A 146 -40.35 14.40 13.93
CA THR A 146 -40.47 13.81 15.27
C THR A 146 -39.47 14.36 16.30
N LEU A 147 -38.36 14.98 15.86
CA LEU A 147 -37.39 15.64 16.73
C LEU A 147 -37.85 17.03 17.14
N LYS A 148 -37.37 17.47 18.30
CA LYS A 148 -37.53 18.86 18.80
C LYS A 148 -37.02 19.85 17.75
N THR A 149 -37.70 20.98 17.61
CA THR A 149 -37.41 22.02 16.59
C THR A 149 -35.95 22.49 16.67
N GLU A 150 -35.44 22.71 17.89
CA GLU A 150 -34.04 23.10 18.12
C GLU A 150 -33.03 22.07 17.60
N SER A 151 -33.35 20.79 17.71
CA SER A 151 -32.50 19.70 17.24
C SER A 151 -32.46 19.62 15.71
N LYS A 152 -33.55 20.00 15.03
CA LYS A 152 -33.61 20.07 13.57
C LYS A 152 -32.68 21.16 13.03
N GLU A 153 -32.79 22.38 13.55
CA GLU A 153 -31.96 23.51 13.13
C GLU A 153 -30.46 23.24 13.31
N ARG A 154 -30.10 22.47 14.35
CA ARG A 154 -28.72 22.02 14.58
C ARG A 154 -28.24 21.03 13.51
N LEU A 155 -29.06 20.04 13.18
CA LEU A 155 -28.74 19.04 12.16
C LEU A 155 -28.72 19.62 10.74
N GLU A 156 -29.56 20.61 10.45
CA GLU A 156 -29.60 21.30 9.15
C GLU A 156 -28.34 22.11 8.84
N LYS A 157 -27.61 22.56 9.87
CA LYS A 157 -26.31 23.26 9.72
C LYS A 157 -25.16 22.34 9.32
N LEU A 158 -25.36 21.02 9.29
CA LEU A 158 -24.34 20.07 8.86
C LEU A 158 -24.28 19.96 7.35
N THR A 159 -23.11 19.60 6.81
CA THR A 159 -23.00 19.22 5.40
C THR A 159 -23.86 18.00 5.09
N THR A 160 -24.36 17.89 3.87
CA THR A 160 -25.24 16.78 3.43
C THR A 160 -24.64 15.40 3.72
N ALA A 161 -23.32 15.25 3.55
CA ALA A 161 -22.61 14.01 3.85
C ALA A 161 -22.59 13.68 5.35
N ASN A 162 -22.35 14.69 6.18
CA ASN A 162 -22.34 14.57 7.65
C ASN A 162 -23.73 14.24 8.19
N PHE A 163 -24.76 14.94 7.69
CA PHE A 163 -26.15 14.66 8.03
C PHE A 163 -26.55 13.23 7.68
N ARG A 164 -26.22 12.78 6.46
CA ARG A 164 -26.52 11.42 6.00
C ARG A 164 -25.91 10.35 6.90
N LYS A 165 -24.67 10.54 7.38
CA LYS A 165 -24.04 9.60 8.31
C LYS A 165 -24.84 9.49 9.60
N LEU A 166 -25.23 10.62 10.20
CA LEU A 166 -26.00 10.64 11.44
C LEU A 166 -27.41 10.07 11.27
N ALA A 167 -28.05 10.32 10.13
CA ALA A 167 -29.40 9.82 9.85
C ALA A 167 -29.51 8.29 9.76
N LYS A 168 -28.38 7.57 9.69
CA LYS A 168 -28.32 6.10 9.74
C LYS A 168 -28.35 5.53 11.16
N LEU A 169 -28.17 6.37 12.18
CA LEU A 169 -28.28 5.95 13.57
C LEU A 169 -29.73 5.58 13.90
N GLU A 170 -29.90 4.64 14.84
CA GLU A 170 -31.21 4.26 15.35
C GLU A 170 -31.93 5.44 16.02
N GLY A 171 -33.26 5.46 16.03
CA GLY A 171 -34.03 6.63 16.49
C GLY A 171 -33.63 7.15 17.88
N LYS A 172 -33.42 6.24 18.85
CA LYS A 172 -32.98 6.60 20.21
C LYS A 172 -31.56 7.18 20.26
N THR A 173 -30.64 6.66 19.43
CA THR A 173 -29.27 7.18 19.38
C THR A 173 -29.21 8.50 18.61
N LEU A 174 -30.02 8.65 17.56
CA LEU A 174 -30.17 9.91 16.84
C LEU A 174 -30.72 11.02 17.75
N GLU A 175 -31.74 10.74 18.57
CA GLU A 175 -32.29 11.71 19.53
C GLU A 175 -31.24 12.17 20.55
N LYS A 176 -30.47 11.23 21.12
CA LYS A 176 -29.33 11.54 22.01
C LYS A 176 -28.29 12.43 21.34
N VAL A 177 -27.95 12.14 20.08
CA VAL A 177 -26.99 12.92 19.30
C VAL A 177 -27.55 14.32 19.00
N ALA A 178 -28.85 14.42 18.72
CA ALA A 178 -29.50 15.68 18.38
C ALA A 178 -29.68 16.62 19.59
N ASP A 179 -29.63 16.08 20.81
CA ASP A 179 -29.58 16.85 22.06
C ASP A 179 -28.20 17.44 22.37
N LEU A 180 -27.14 17.04 21.65
CA LEU A 180 -25.78 17.54 21.89
C LEU A 180 -25.60 18.99 21.41
N LYS A 181 -24.53 19.63 21.91
CA LYS A 181 -24.06 20.93 21.41
C LYS A 181 -23.66 20.81 19.93
N GLN A 182 -23.86 21.87 19.15
CA GLN A 182 -23.55 21.89 17.71
C GLN A 182 -22.10 21.46 17.40
N SER A 183 -21.15 21.91 18.21
CA SER A 183 -19.74 21.53 18.08
C SER A 183 -19.51 20.02 18.25
N ASN A 184 -20.22 19.39 19.18
CA ASN A 184 -20.15 17.96 19.45
C ASN A 184 -20.79 17.13 18.34
N VAL A 185 -21.92 17.60 17.79
CA VAL A 185 -22.55 16.98 16.60
C VAL A 185 -21.62 17.04 15.39
N ALA A 186 -20.97 18.17 15.16
CA ALA A 186 -20.00 18.33 14.07
C ALA A 186 -18.79 17.39 14.23
N LYS A 187 -18.28 17.21 15.46
CA LYS A 187 -17.22 16.22 15.76
C LYS A 187 -17.67 14.80 15.43
N LEU A 188 -18.87 14.39 15.89
CA LEU A 188 -19.42 13.06 15.62
C LEU A 188 -19.55 12.78 14.12
N ALA A 189 -20.06 13.75 13.35
CA ALA A 189 -20.30 13.54 11.93
C ALA A 189 -19.00 13.40 11.11
N ARG A 190 -17.89 13.94 11.62
CA ARG A 190 -16.55 13.76 11.03
C ARG A 190 -15.92 12.40 11.34
N LEU A 191 -16.44 11.64 12.32
CA LEU A 191 -15.96 10.28 12.58
C LEU A 191 -16.27 9.32 11.43
N GLY A 192 -15.45 8.27 11.31
CA GLY A 192 -15.76 7.10 10.48
C GLY A 192 -16.95 6.32 11.02
N VAL A 193 -17.64 5.57 10.17
CA VAL A 193 -18.89 4.86 10.51
C VAL A 193 -18.70 3.92 11.70
N ALA A 194 -17.61 3.15 11.72
CA ALA A 194 -17.32 2.23 12.83
C ALA A 194 -17.12 2.98 14.17
N LYS A 195 -16.38 4.09 14.17
CA LYS A 195 -16.19 4.93 15.37
C LYS A 195 -17.49 5.63 15.79
N LEU A 196 -18.25 6.13 14.83
CA LEU A 196 -19.54 6.77 15.08
C LEU A 196 -20.51 5.80 15.77
N ASN A 197 -20.60 4.55 15.30
CA ASN A 197 -21.46 3.54 15.91
C ASN A 197 -21.00 3.17 17.33
N ALA A 198 -19.69 3.02 17.55
CA ALA A 198 -19.14 2.74 18.88
C ALA A 198 -19.45 3.87 19.87
N VAL A 199 -19.27 5.12 19.45
CA VAL A 199 -19.49 6.31 20.29
C VAL A 199 -20.99 6.56 20.51
N ALA A 200 -21.83 6.36 19.50
CA ALA A 200 -23.29 6.55 19.60
C ALA A 200 -23.97 5.53 20.53
N GLY A 201 -23.32 4.40 20.82
CA GLY A 201 -23.77 3.40 21.79
C GLY A 201 -23.55 3.79 23.25
N LEU A 202 -22.74 4.82 23.53
CA LEU A 202 -22.43 5.26 24.90
C LEU A 202 -23.62 5.99 25.56
N ASP A 203 -23.60 6.04 26.89
CA ASP A 203 -24.48 6.93 27.65
C ASP A 203 -24.11 8.41 27.42
N LYS A 204 -25.02 9.32 27.74
CA LYS A 204 -24.88 10.76 27.43
C LYS A 204 -23.66 11.39 28.11
N GLU A 205 -23.29 10.93 29.30
CA GLU A 205 -22.18 11.46 30.07
C GLU A 205 -20.85 11.01 29.46
N LYS A 206 -20.68 9.70 29.23
CA LYS A 206 -19.48 9.14 28.57
C LYS A 206 -19.34 9.63 27.13
N LEU A 207 -20.45 9.85 26.43
CA LEU A 207 -20.46 10.43 25.09
C LEU A 207 -19.86 11.84 25.10
N ASN A 208 -20.26 12.69 26.04
CA ASN A 208 -19.70 14.03 26.17
C ASN A 208 -18.22 13.99 26.56
N GLU A 209 -17.85 13.16 27.54
CA GLU A 209 -16.46 12.97 27.94
C GLU A 209 -15.59 12.55 26.75
N ARG A 210 -16.06 11.59 25.95
CA ARG A 210 -15.34 11.15 24.75
C ARG A 210 -15.23 12.26 23.71
N LEU A 211 -16.28 13.07 23.53
CA LEU A 211 -16.29 14.16 22.55
C LEU A 211 -15.41 15.35 22.96
N GLU A 212 -15.16 15.54 24.26
CA GLU A 212 -14.19 16.52 24.75
C GLU A 212 -12.75 16.12 24.43
N LYS A 213 -12.44 14.82 24.48
CA LYS A 213 -11.13 14.26 24.09
C LYS A 213 -10.87 14.31 22.58
N ILE A 214 -11.93 14.41 21.77
CA ILE A 214 -11.82 14.53 20.31
C ILE A 214 -11.57 15.99 19.91
N LYS A 215 -10.42 16.25 19.27
CA LYS A 215 -10.03 17.54 18.70
C LYS A 215 -10.06 17.47 17.18
N VAL A 216 -10.58 18.51 16.51
CA VAL A 216 -10.49 18.60 15.05
C VAL A 216 -9.42 19.61 14.71
N LYS A 217 -8.34 19.14 14.05
CA LYS A 217 -7.23 19.98 13.58
C LYS A 217 -7.34 20.09 12.06
N LYS A 218 -7.10 21.28 11.50
CA LYS A 218 -6.85 21.43 10.08
C LYS A 218 -5.38 21.15 9.82
N VAL A 219 -5.08 20.23 8.93
CA VAL A 219 -3.71 19.86 8.60
C VAL A 219 -3.59 19.81 7.08
N LYS A 220 -2.45 20.27 6.55
CA LYS A 220 -2.13 20.09 5.12
C LYS A 220 -2.05 18.60 4.79
N VAL A 221 -2.59 18.20 3.65
CA VAL A 221 -2.68 16.79 3.24
C VAL A 221 -1.30 16.11 3.19
N GLU A 222 -0.27 16.87 2.84
CA GLU A 222 1.10 16.36 2.75
C GLU A 222 1.70 16.00 4.12
N ASN A 223 1.31 16.73 5.16
CA ASN A 223 1.80 16.55 6.53
C ASN A 223 0.94 15.56 7.33
N LEU A 224 -0.20 15.16 6.77
CA LEU A 224 -1.14 14.26 7.44
C LEU A 224 -0.66 12.82 7.59
N PHE A 225 0.41 12.47 6.89
CA PHE A 225 0.91 11.10 6.79
C PHE A 225 2.39 10.99 7.13
N LYS A 226 3.12 12.11 7.03
CA LYS A 226 4.56 12.16 7.26
C LYS A 226 4.83 12.62 8.70
N LYS A 227 5.51 11.79 9.48
CA LYS A 227 6.08 12.20 10.77
C LYS A 227 7.37 12.98 10.59
N ARG A 228 8.06 12.79 9.46
CA ARG A 228 9.26 13.51 9.06
C ARG A 228 9.13 13.99 7.62
N VAL A 229 9.35 15.28 7.42
CA VAL A 229 9.35 15.89 6.09
C VAL A 229 10.74 15.70 5.48
N LEU A 230 10.83 14.84 4.47
CA LEU A 230 12.02 14.65 3.64
C LEU A 230 11.77 15.21 2.25
N ALA A 231 12.77 15.87 1.68
CA ALA A 231 12.76 16.22 0.26
C ALA A 231 12.62 14.94 -0.58
N LYS A 232 11.81 14.97 -1.62
CA LYS A 232 11.54 13.82 -2.49
C LYS A 232 12.83 13.22 -3.05
N GLU A 233 13.75 14.07 -3.51
CA GLU A 233 15.07 13.67 -3.99
C GLU A 233 15.87 12.87 -2.93
N ASN A 234 15.76 13.22 -1.64
CA ASN A 234 16.43 12.49 -0.57
C ASN A 234 15.80 11.11 -0.34
N VAL A 235 14.48 10.99 -0.48
CA VAL A 235 13.76 9.71 -0.39
C VAL A 235 14.14 8.79 -1.57
N GLU A 236 14.21 9.33 -2.78
CA GLU A 236 14.62 8.60 -3.98
C GLU A 236 16.08 8.14 -3.89
N LYS A 237 17.01 9.03 -3.50
CA LYS A 237 18.41 8.66 -3.24
C LYS A 237 18.55 7.61 -2.15
N ALA A 238 17.76 7.68 -1.08
CA ALA A 238 17.76 6.66 -0.03
C ALA A 238 17.28 5.30 -0.57
N ARG A 239 16.31 5.29 -1.49
CA ARG A 239 15.82 4.08 -2.16
C ARG A 239 16.88 3.44 -3.06
N GLU A 240 17.60 4.26 -3.84
CA GLU A 240 18.73 3.79 -4.66
C GLU A 240 19.84 3.19 -3.80
N ARG A 241 20.23 3.87 -2.71
CA ARG A 241 21.22 3.37 -1.76
C ARG A 241 20.77 2.08 -1.09
N PHE A 242 19.48 1.96 -0.75
CA PHE A 242 18.90 0.73 -0.22
C PHE A 242 19.01 -0.43 -1.22
N SER A 243 18.70 -0.20 -2.49
CA SER A 243 18.84 -1.20 -3.55
C SER A 243 20.29 -1.65 -3.69
N ALA A 244 21.23 -0.71 -3.76
CA ALA A 244 22.66 -1.02 -3.81
C ALA A 244 23.15 -1.78 -2.57
N ALA A 245 22.66 -1.44 -1.37
CA ALA A 245 22.98 -2.15 -0.14
C ALA A 245 22.38 -3.57 -0.12
N LYS A 246 21.22 -3.79 -0.75
CA LYS A 246 20.61 -5.12 -0.92
C LYS A 246 21.50 -6.02 -1.80
N GLU A 247 22.00 -5.50 -2.92
CA GLU A 247 22.92 -6.23 -3.80
C GLU A 247 24.23 -6.56 -3.09
N LYS A 248 24.85 -5.60 -2.39
CA LYS A 248 26.07 -5.83 -1.60
C LYS A 248 25.87 -6.87 -0.50
N PHE A 249 24.71 -6.89 0.15
CA PHE A 249 24.38 -7.91 1.13
C PHE A 249 24.29 -9.31 0.50
N GLN A 250 23.69 -9.44 -0.69
CA GLN A 250 23.62 -10.72 -1.40
C GLN A 250 25.02 -11.20 -1.83
N ASP A 251 25.85 -10.31 -2.38
CA ASP A 251 27.24 -10.61 -2.74
C ASP A 251 28.07 -11.04 -1.52
N ALA A 252 27.96 -10.31 -0.40
CA ALA A 252 28.63 -10.66 0.85
C ALA A 252 28.22 -12.05 1.36
N LYS A 253 26.94 -12.41 1.23
CA LYS A 253 26.41 -13.72 1.62
C LYS A 253 27.00 -14.84 0.77
N LEU A 254 27.07 -14.65 -0.55
CA LEU A 254 27.69 -15.63 -1.46
C LEU A 254 29.16 -15.85 -1.12
N LYS A 255 29.93 -14.78 -0.96
CA LYS A 255 31.36 -14.85 -0.58
C LYS A 255 31.57 -15.54 0.77
N HIS A 256 30.72 -15.25 1.75
CA HIS A 256 30.74 -15.93 3.04
C HIS A 256 30.53 -17.45 2.87
N ASP A 257 29.55 -17.87 2.07
CA ASP A 257 29.23 -19.28 1.87
C ASP A 257 30.34 -20.02 1.10
N GLU A 258 31.01 -19.37 0.16
CA GLU A 258 32.21 -19.88 -0.52
C GLU A 258 33.36 -20.08 0.46
N LYS A 259 33.70 -19.04 1.25
CA LYS A 259 34.79 -19.13 2.24
C LYS A 259 34.51 -20.11 3.36
N LYS A 260 33.24 -20.31 3.71
CA LYS A 260 32.84 -21.38 4.63
C LYS A 260 33.18 -22.76 4.07
N LYS A 261 32.86 -23.04 2.80
CA LYS A 261 33.17 -24.32 2.16
C LYS A 261 34.68 -24.56 2.06
N GLU A 262 35.44 -23.54 1.66
CA GLU A 262 36.91 -23.61 1.63
C GLU A 262 37.48 -23.96 3.02
N PHE A 263 37.00 -23.27 4.07
CA PHE A 263 37.42 -23.52 5.44
C PHE A 263 37.03 -24.92 5.93
N ASP A 264 35.82 -25.39 5.64
CA ASP A 264 35.35 -26.72 6.01
C ASP A 264 36.16 -27.83 5.30
N ALA A 265 36.52 -27.65 4.02
CA ALA A 265 37.37 -28.58 3.30
C ALA A 265 38.79 -28.67 3.91
N LEU A 266 39.39 -27.53 4.25
CA LEU A 266 40.69 -27.48 4.93
C LEU A 266 40.63 -28.05 6.35
N LYS A 267 39.49 -27.95 7.01
CA LYS A 267 39.29 -28.57 8.33
C LYS A 267 39.34 -30.09 8.25
N GLU A 268 38.83 -30.70 7.17
CA GLU A 268 38.93 -32.14 6.96
C GLU A 268 40.38 -32.58 6.68
N THR A 269 41.12 -31.84 5.86
CA THR A 269 42.55 -32.16 5.62
C THR A 269 43.38 -32.03 6.90
N LEU A 270 43.09 -31.04 7.74
CA LEU A 270 43.74 -30.89 9.04
C LEU A 270 43.42 -32.00 10.04
N LYS A 271 42.33 -32.76 9.88
CA LYS A 271 42.07 -33.93 10.75
C LYS A 271 43.11 -35.04 10.51
N ALA A 272 43.55 -35.23 9.27
CA ALA A 272 44.60 -36.18 8.93
C ALA A 272 45.96 -35.77 9.51
N CYS A 273 46.18 -34.48 9.73
CA CYS A 273 47.39 -33.94 10.34
C CYS A 273 47.51 -34.11 11.86
N LYS A 274 46.49 -34.68 12.54
CA LYS A 274 46.53 -34.88 13.99
C LYS A 274 47.61 -35.85 14.44
N ASP A 275 47.88 -36.87 13.63
CA ASP A 275 48.79 -37.96 14.00
C ASP A 275 50.26 -37.64 13.66
N THR A 276 50.50 -36.71 12.73
CA THR A 276 51.83 -36.31 12.27
C THR A 276 51.95 -34.79 12.12
N PRO A 277 52.03 -34.03 13.23
CA PRO A 277 51.99 -32.57 13.20
C PRO A 277 53.22 -31.91 12.54
N ASP A 278 54.35 -32.63 12.45
CA ASP A 278 55.64 -32.06 12.03
C ASP A 278 55.93 -32.17 10.52
N THR A 279 55.07 -32.81 9.73
CA THR A 279 55.28 -32.91 8.29
C THR A 279 55.16 -31.54 7.63
N THR A 280 55.95 -31.33 6.56
CA THR A 280 55.92 -30.08 5.77
C THR A 280 54.52 -29.80 5.21
N GLU A 281 53.83 -30.85 4.76
CA GLU A 281 52.44 -30.79 4.29
C GLU A 281 51.48 -30.27 5.37
N CYS A 282 51.63 -30.73 6.62
CA CYS A 282 50.78 -30.27 7.72
C CYS A 282 51.09 -28.84 8.16
N LYS A 283 52.34 -28.38 8.07
CA LYS A 283 52.69 -26.96 8.31
C LYS A 283 52.08 -26.05 7.25
N GLU A 284 52.14 -26.44 5.98
CA GLU A 284 51.52 -25.69 4.88
C GLU A 284 49.98 -25.69 5.00
N ALA A 285 49.38 -26.84 5.30
CA ALA A 285 47.93 -26.96 5.53
C ALA A 285 47.47 -26.09 6.70
N ASN A 286 48.24 -26.02 7.80
CA ASN A 286 47.93 -25.15 8.94
C ASN A 286 47.97 -23.66 8.56
N SER A 287 48.94 -23.24 7.75
CA SER A 287 49.02 -21.86 7.24
C SER A 287 47.82 -21.52 6.34
N LYS A 288 47.51 -22.39 5.37
CA LYS A 288 46.33 -22.23 4.50
C LYS A 288 45.01 -22.20 5.28
N ALA A 289 44.87 -23.06 6.28
CA ALA A 289 43.70 -23.09 7.15
C ALA A 289 43.58 -21.84 8.01
N LEU A 290 44.69 -21.26 8.46
CA LEU A 290 44.69 -19.99 9.18
C LEU A 290 44.16 -18.86 8.30
N GLU A 291 44.68 -18.71 7.08
CA GLU A 291 44.22 -17.68 6.13
C GLU A 291 42.75 -17.87 5.72
N ALA A 292 42.33 -19.12 5.46
CA ALA A 292 40.93 -19.42 5.20
C ALA A 292 40.02 -19.10 6.40
N ALA A 293 40.48 -19.35 7.63
CA ALA A 293 39.74 -18.99 8.83
C ALA A 293 39.61 -17.47 8.99
N LYS A 294 40.67 -16.69 8.72
CA LYS A 294 40.60 -15.23 8.72
C LYS A 294 39.58 -14.72 7.70
N ALA A 295 39.67 -15.21 6.46
CA ALA A 295 38.75 -14.83 5.39
C ALA A 295 37.30 -15.16 5.76
N PHE A 296 37.05 -16.37 6.29
CA PHE A 296 35.72 -16.77 6.76
C PHE A 296 35.16 -15.83 7.84
N VAL A 297 35.96 -15.47 8.84
CA VAL A 297 35.54 -14.55 9.92
C VAL A 297 35.30 -13.13 9.39
N GLN A 298 36.16 -12.63 8.50
CA GLN A 298 35.99 -11.32 7.86
C GLN A 298 34.69 -11.26 7.05
N HIS A 299 34.43 -12.26 6.20
CA HIS A 299 33.20 -12.29 5.41
C HIS A 299 31.96 -12.51 6.28
N SER A 300 32.08 -13.20 7.41
CA SER A 300 31.00 -13.29 8.41
C SER A 300 30.65 -11.91 8.99
N ALA A 301 31.66 -11.10 9.32
CA ALA A 301 31.46 -9.73 9.80
C ALA A 301 30.87 -8.85 8.69
N GLU A 302 31.34 -8.99 7.46
CA GLU A 302 30.87 -8.25 6.29
C GLU A 302 29.38 -8.49 6.02
N VAL A 303 28.89 -9.73 6.11
CA VAL A 303 27.45 -10.04 6.01
C VAL A 303 26.65 -9.26 7.06
N GLY A 304 27.15 -9.20 8.30
CA GLY A 304 26.52 -8.41 9.37
C GLY A 304 26.53 -6.90 9.08
N ILE A 305 27.65 -6.36 8.60
CA ILE A 305 27.80 -4.96 8.21
C ILE A 305 26.83 -4.60 7.08
N GLN A 306 26.75 -5.42 6.03
CA GLN A 306 25.85 -5.16 4.91
C GLN A 306 24.37 -5.27 5.29
N GLN A 307 24.01 -6.20 6.19
CA GLN A 307 22.64 -6.27 6.70
C GLN A 307 22.25 -5.03 7.52
N LEU A 308 23.15 -4.52 8.37
CA LEU A 308 22.93 -3.28 9.13
C LEU A 308 22.87 -2.06 8.21
N THR A 309 23.75 -1.99 7.20
CA THR A 309 23.78 -0.92 6.20
C THR A 309 22.51 -0.90 5.36
N LYS A 310 22.02 -2.07 4.92
CA LYS A 310 20.72 -2.20 4.24
C LYS A 310 19.59 -1.62 5.08
N LEU A 311 19.53 -1.96 6.37
CA LEU A 311 18.52 -1.40 7.26
C LEU A 311 18.71 0.12 7.49
N LYS A 312 19.95 0.59 7.59
CA LYS A 312 20.30 2.01 7.74
C LYS A 312 19.74 2.84 6.58
N GLU A 313 19.98 2.43 5.35
CA GLU A 313 19.47 3.15 4.17
C GLU A 313 17.94 3.19 4.13
N ARG A 314 17.29 2.10 4.55
CA ARG A 314 15.83 2.07 4.68
C ARG A 314 15.29 3.04 5.73
N VAL A 315 15.96 3.17 6.88
CA VAL A 315 15.58 4.13 7.94
C VAL A 315 15.82 5.57 7.48
N SER A 316 16.91 5.83 6.75
CA SER A 316 17.22 7.14 6.19
C SER A 316 16.12 7.66 5.26
N GLY A 317 15.51 6.78 4.46
CA GLY A 317 14.40 7.12 3.56
C GLY A 317 13.01 7.15 4.20
N ALA A 318 12.84 6.71 5.45
CA ALA A 318 11.53 6.60 6.09
C ALA A 318 10.96 7.98 6.50
N THR A 319 9.81 8.35 5.97
CA THR A 319 9.04 9.57 6.31
C THR A 319 8.04 9.36 7.45
N GLU A 320 7.82 8.11 7.82
CA GLU A 320 6.78 7.60 8.72
C GLU A 320 7.29 7.47 10.16
N LEU A 321 8.61 7.63 10.35
CA LEU A 321 9.27 7.76 11.64
C LEU A 321 9.45 9.24 11.99
N THR A 322 9.39 9.57 13.28
CA THR A 322 9.83 10.91 13.72
C THR A 322 11.34 11.04 13.54
N LYS A 323 11.86 12.28 13.53
CA LYS A 323 13.29 12.53 13.42
C LYS A 323 14.07 11.85 14.55
N GLU A 324 13.59 11.98 15.77
CA GLU A 324 14.21 11.41 16.98
C GLU A 324 14.24 9.88 16.92
N GLN A 325 13.16 9.27 16.42
CA GLN A 325 13.09 7.81 16.23
C GLN A 325 14.08 7.35 15.17
N ALA A 326 14.14 8.04 14.02
CA ALA A 326 15.07 7.70 12.95
C ALA A 326 16.53 7.85 13.41
N ASP A 327 16.87 8.97 14.04
CA ASP A 327 18.23 9.27 14.51
C ASP A 327 18.69 8.26 15.57
N ALA A 328 17.81 7.86 16.50
CA ALA A 328 18.10 6.83 17.49
C ALA A 328 18.39 5.47 16.85
N ILE A 329 17.62 5.07 15.82
CA ILE A 329 17.86 3.81 15.10
C ILE A 329 19.17 3.89 14.32
N LEU A 330 19.42 5.00 13.62
CA LEU A 330 20.64 5.18 12.83
C LEU A 330 21.89 5.12 13.69
N ALA A 331 21.91 5.81 14.83
CA ALA A 331 23.03 5.78 15.77
C ALA A 331 23.31 4.37 16.31
N GLU A 332 22.26 3.59 16.58
CA GLU A 332 22.39 2.21 17.03
C GLU A 332 22.97 1.30 15.93
N LEU A 333 22.49 1.43 14.68
CA LEU A 333 23.01 0.68 13.54
C LEU A 333 24.48 1.03 13.26
N ASP A 334 24.85 2.30 13.32
CA ASP A 334 26.23 2.75 13.12
C ASP A 334 27.18 2.21 14.21
N ALA A 335 26.73 2.16 15.46
CA ALA A 335 27.49 1.52 16.53
C ALA A 335 27.70 0.01 16.29
N GLY A 336 26.71 -0.67 15.69
CA GLY A 336 26.81 -2.07 15.32
C GLY A 336 27.80 -2.31 14.17
N ILE A 337 27.73 -1.46 13.14
CA ILE A 337 28.65 -1.48 12.01
C ILE A 337 30.09 -1.28 12.51
N ALA A 338 30.34 -0.24 13.32
CA ALA A 338 31.66 0.05 13.86
C ALA A 338 32.26 -1.13 14.65
N LYS A 339 31.45 -1.81 15.48
CA LYS A 339 31.88 -3.00 16.25
C LYS A 339 32.22 -4.18 15.35
N LEU A 340 31.41 -4.46 14.33
CA LEU A 340 31.69 -5.54 13.37
C LEU A 340 32.94 -5.24 12.53
N THR A 341 33.12 -3.99 12.09
CA THR A 341 34.33 -3.57 11.37
C THR A 341 35.58 -3.73 12.23
N ALA A 342 35.54 -3.31 13.50
CA ALA A 342 36.67 -3.50 14.41
C ALA A 342 37.01 -4.99 14.64
N ALA A 343 35.99 -5.85 14.77
CA ALA A 343 36.18 -7.29 14.91
C ALA A 343 36.73 -7.94 13.62
N ALA A 344 36.33 -7.45 12.44
CA ALA A 344 36.87 -7.88 11.15
C ALA A 344 38.37 -7.53 11.01
N GLU A 345 38.78 -6.33 11.41
CA GLU A 345 40.19 -5.92 11.39
C GLU A 345 41.05 -6.75 12.36
N LYS A 346 40.52 -7.11 13.53
CA LYS A 346 41.19 -8.06 14.45
C LYS A 346 41.39 -9.44 13.80
N ALA A 347 40.39 -9.94 13.07
CA ALA A 347 40.52 -11.20 12.33
C ALA A 347 41.58 -11.10 11.23
N LYS A 348 41.70 -9.95 10.56
CA LYS A 348 42.72 -9.68 9.55
C LYS A 348 44.14 -9.66 10.12
N ALA A 349 44.31 -9.02 11.28
CA ALA A 349 45.62 -8.86 11.93
C ALA A 349 46.08 -10.11 12.69
N ALA A 350 45.20 -11.09 12.92
CA ALA A 350 45.52 -12.32 13.63
C ALA A 350 46.71 -13.05 12.96
N THR A 351 47.63 -13.56 13.76
CA THR A 351 48.77 -14.38 13.31
C THR A 351 48.67 -15.81 13.84
N THR A 352 47.79 -16.04 14.81
CA THR A 352 47.59 -17.34 15.45
C THR A 352 46.13 -17.79 15.38
N LYS A 353 45.92 -19.10 15.53
CA LYS A 353 44.59 -19.72 15.56
C LYS A 353 43.73 -19.19 16.72
N GLU A 354 44.34 -18.94 17.87
CA GLU A 354 43.61 -18.44 19.05
C GLU A 354 43.15 -16.99 18.86
N GLU A 355 43.94 -16.16 18.18
CA GLU A 355 43.54 -14.80 17.79
C GLU A 355 42.37 -14.81 16.81
N VAL A 356 42.40 -15.69 15.78
CA VAL A 356 41.28 -15.84 14.85
C VAL A 356 40.01 -16.32 15.57
N LYS A 357 40.14 -17.26 16.50
CA LYS A 357 39.02 -17.76 17.30
C LYS A 357 38.44 -16.70 18.23
N ALA A 358 39.29 -15.86 18.84
CA ALA A 358 38.86 -14.72 19.64
C ALA A 358 38.09 -13.70 18.79
N ALA A 359 38.62 -13.35 17.61
CA ALA A 359 37.94 -12.46 16.67
C ALA A 359 36.60 -13.04 16.18
N ALA A 360 36.55 -14.34 15.86
CA ALA A 360 35.32 -15.03 15.47
C ALA A 360 34.24 -14.96 16.56
N LYS A 361 34.64 -15.16 17.82
CA LYS A 361 33.75 -15.03 18.96
C LYS A 361 33.24 -13.60 19.13
N GLU A 362 34.11 -12.61 18.96
CA GLU A 362 33.72 -11.19 19.02
C GLU A 362 32.71 -10.84 17.92
N VAL A 363 32.94 -11.25 16.67
CA VAL A 363 31.96 -11.09 15.57
C VAL A 363 30.64 -11.75 15.92
N GLN A 364 30.67 -12.98 16.44
CA GLN A 364 29.47 -13.73 16.82
C GLN A 364 28.68 -13.04 17.93
N ASP A 365 29.36 -12.56 18.97
CA ASP A 365 28.74 -11.92 20.13
C ASP A 365 28.15 -10.55 19.74
N VAL A 366 28.87 -9.76 18.94
CA VAL A 366 28.34 -8.51 18.37
C VAL A 366 27.12 -8.82 17.49
N TRP A 367 27.20 -9.80 16.60
CA TRP A 367 26.09 -10.13 15.72
C TRP A 367 24.85 -10.61 16.49
N LYS A 368 25.02 -11.47 17.51
CA LYS A 368 23.91 -11.90 18.39
C LYS A 368 23.24 -10.71 19.07
N ALA A 369 24.04 -9.76 19.58
CA ALA A 369 23.53 -8.56 20.22
C ALA A 369 22.75 -7.65 19.26
N TYR A 370 23.10 -7.58 17.98
CA TYR A 370 22.40 -6.75 17.00
C TYR A 370 21.30 -7.46 16.21
N LYS A 371 21.33 -8.79 16.10
CA LYS A 371 20.37 -9.57 15.30
C LYS A 371 18.92 -9.30 15.72
N HIS A 372 18.64 -9.28 17.02
CA HIS A 372 17.29 -9.00 17.51
C HIS A 372 16.90 -7.52 17.30
N ARG A 373 17.84 -6.59 17.46
CA ARG A 373 17.65 -5.14 17.20
C ARG A 373 17.31 -4.88 15.73
N VAL A 374 18.00 -5.54 14.81
CA VAL A 374 17.68 -5.48 13.36
C VAL A 374 16.26 -5.93 13.10
N LYS A 375 15.83 -7.08 13.66
CA LYS A 375 14.45 -7.56 13.52
C LYS A 375 13.44 -6.58 14.10
N LEU A 376 13.72 -6.02 15.27
CA LEU A 376 12.88 -5.03 15.95
C LEU A 376 12.72 -3.75 15.12
N HIS A 377 13.82 -3.17 14.65
CA HIS A 377 13.80 -1.94 13.85
C HIS A 377 13.15 -2.14 12.48
N ALA A 378 13.39 -3.28 11.83
CA ALA A 378 12.68 -3.65 10.60
C ALA A 378 11.16 -3.75 10.84
N ALA A 379 10.75 -4.38 11.94
CA ALA A 379 9.35 -4.51 12.30
C ALA A 379 8.71 -3.15 12.65
N ARG A 380 9.45 -2.24 13.29
CA ARG A 380 9.02 -0.86 13.54
C ARG A 380 8.81 -0.06 12.26
N LEU A 381 9.66 -0.23 11.25
CA LEU A 381 9.47 0.41 9.95
C LEU A 381 8.18 -0.05 9.26
N VAL A 382 7.92 -1.36 9.26
CA VAL A 382 6.68 -1.92 8.71
C VAL A 382 5.47 -1.45 9.50
N HIS A 383 5.56 -1.45 10.83
CA HIS A 383 4.53 -0.89 11.71
C HIS A 383 4.27 0.58 11.35
N ALA A 384 5.27 1.46 11.39
CA ALA A 384 5.13 2.87 11.04
C ALA A 384 4.44 3.09 9.69
N LYS A 385 4.80 2.29 8.67
CA LYS A 385 4.13 2.31 7.36
C LYS A 385 2.66 1.90 7.41
N GLY A 386 2.33 0.87 8.19
CA GLY A 386 0.95 0.47 8.45
C GLY A 386 0.10 1.59 9.04
N GLY A 387 0.67 2.36 9.98
CA GLY A 387 0.02 3.53 10.59
C GLY A 387 -0.36 4.59 9.55
N GLU A 388 0.55 4.89 8.63
CA GLU A 388 0.30 5.79 7.51
C GLU A 388 -0.87 5.31 6.62
N ILE A 389 -0.88 4.01 6.28
CA ILE A 389 -1.93 3.43 5.43
C ILE A 389 -3.29 3.48 6.15
N ILE A 390 -3.34 3.26 7.46
CA ILE A 390 -4.57 3.38 8.28
C ILE A 390 -5.11 4.81 8.23
N GLN A 391 -4.24 5.81 8.34
CA GLN A 391 -4.62 7.22 8.25
C GLN A 391 -5.17 7.56 6.86
N ARG A 392 -4.48 7.14 5.78
CA ARG A 392 -4.93 7.31 4.39
C ARG A 392 -6.30 6.65 4.17
N SER A 393 -6.49 5.45 4.69
CA SER A 393 -7.74 4.70 4.58
C SER A 393 -8.89 5.40 5.32
N THR A 394 -8.61 6.04 6.46
CA THR A 394 -9.60 6.81 7.22
C THR A 394 -10.06 8.06 6.45
N GLN A 395 -9.14 8.78 5.79
CA GLN A 395 -9.51 9.92 4.93
C GLN A 395 -10.30 9.47 3.71
N LEU A 396 -9.91 8.35 3.13
CA LEU A 396 -10.61 7.78 1.99
C LEU A 396 -12.04 7.38 2.35
N GLU A 397 -12.29 6.86 3.56
CA GLU A 397 -13.65 6.64 4.05
C GLU A 397 -14.49 7.93 4.01
N ALA A 398 -13.93 9.06 4.47
CA ALA A 398 -14.62 10.34 4.44
C ALA A 398 -14.93 10.78 3.00
N ARG A 399 -14.00 10.59 2.06
CA ARG A 399 -14.20 10.88 0.63
C ARG A 399 -15.28 10.01 0.00
N LEU A 400 -15.29 8.71 0.29
CA LEU A 400 -16.32 7.79 -0.17
C LEU A 400 -17.71 8.21 0.31
N GLN A 401 -17.83 8.68 1.56
CA GLN A 401 -19.09 9.18 2.12
C GLN A 401 -19.55 10.48 1.44
N LYS A 402 -18.62 11.38 1.11
CA LYS A 402 -18.92 12.59 0.32
C LYS A 402 -19.41 12.24 -1.08
N ALA A 403 -18.69 11.37 -1.80
CA ALA A 403 -19.06 10.91 -3.14
C ALA A 403 -20.44 10.22 -3.14
N LEU A 404 -20.69 9.40 -2.13
CA LEU A 404 -21.98 8.78 -1.91
C LEU A 404 -23.09 9.82 -1.69
N ALA A 405 -22.86 10.84 -0.86
CA ALA A 405 -23.84 11.90 -0.62
C ALA A 405 -24.15 12.69 -1.91
N ALA A 406 -23.12 12.94 -2.73
CA ALA A 406 -23.29 13.59 -4.03
C ALA A 406 -24.11 12.72 -5.01
N LEU A 407 -23.91 11.39 -5.01
CA LEU A 407 -24.73 10.46 -5.79
C LEU A 407 -26.19 10.46 -5.36
N GLU A 408 -26.46 10.43 -4.06
CA GLU A 408 -27.83 10.50 -3.53
C GLU A 408 -28.49 11.85 -3.83
N ALA A 409 -27.75 12.95 -3.74
CA ALA A 409 -28.24 14.28 -4.14
C ALA A 409 -28.53 14.37 -5.65
N LYS A 410 -27.95 13.48 -6.46
CA LYS A 410 -28.26 13.31 -7.89
C LYS A 410 -29.34 12.26 -8.15
N GLY A 411 -30.01 11.75 -7.12
CA GLY A 411 -31.11 10.78 -7.24
C GLY A 411 -30.64 9.39 -7.65
N VAL A 412 -29.34 9.12 -7.52
CA VAL A 412 -28.77 7.83 -7.87
C VAL A 412 -28.85 6.90 -6.66
N LYS A 413 -29.52 5.76 -6.85
CA LYS A 413 -29.62 4.73 -5.83
C LYS A 413 -28.27 4.06 -5.61
N VAL A 414 -27.83 4.03 -4.35
CA VAL A 414 -26.55 3.45 -3.92
C VAL A 414 -26.78 2.19 -3.08
N ASP A 415 -27.63 1.30 -3.60
CA ASP A 415 -27.93 0.00 -2.97
C ASP A 415 -26.65 -0.80 -2.74
N GLY A 416 -26.49 -1.35 -1.54
CA GLY A 416 -25.33 -2.18 -1.18
C GLY A 416 -24.04 -1.40 -0.89
N LEU A 417 -23.83 -0.19 -1.45
CA LEU A 417 -22.60 0.59 -1.19
C LEU A 417 -22.47 0.97 0.29
N ASN A 418 -23.59 1.24 0.97
CA ASN A 418 -23.58 1.54 2.41
C ASN A 418 -23.05 0.36 3.25
N ALA A 419 -23.43 -0.87 2.89
CA ALA A 419 -22.95 -2.07 3.57
C ALA A 419 -21.45 -2.26 3.31
N LYS A 420 -21.01 -2.13 2.05
CA LYS A 420 -19.58 -2.23 1.69
C LYS A 420 -18.72 -1.18 2.40
N ILE A 421 -19.19 0.06 2.55
CA ILE A 421 -18.44 1.07 3.30
C ILE A 421 -18.42 0.78 4.79
N ALA A 422 -19.50 0.21 5.36
CA ALA A 422 -19.48 -0.22 6.74
C ALA A 422 -18.47 -1.36 6.96
N GLU A 423 -18.42 -2.34 6.07
CA GLU A 423 -17.39 -3.41 6.06
C GLU A 423 -15.99 -2.84 5.90
N PHE A 424 -15.79 -1.90 4.97
CA PHE A 424 -14.51 -1.19 4.81
C PHE A 424 -14.08 -0.48 6.10
N SER A 425 -14.98 0.27 6.73
CA SER A 425 -14.73 0.99 7.98
C SER A 425 -14.41 0.01 9.13
N ALA A 426 -15.08 -1.15 9.17
CA ALA A 426 -14.77 -2.21 10.12
C ALA A 426 -13.36 -2.77 9.92
N LYS A 427 -12.95 -3.07 8.68
CA LYS A 427 -11.58 -3.54 8.39
C LYS A 427 -10.51 -2.51 8.71
N VAL A 428 -10.77 -1.22 8.44
CA VAL A 428 -9.85 -0.13 8.86
C VAL A 428 -9.78 -0.01 10.38
N LYS A 429 -10.88 -0.27 11.10
CA LYS A 429 -10.87 -0.33 12.56
C LYS A 429 -10.06 -1.53 13.06
N ASP A 430 -10.28 -2.73 12.53
CA ASP A 430 -9.53 -3.93 12.92
C ASP A 430 -8.02 -3.73 12.71
N ALA A 431 -7.64 -3.14 11.57
CA ALA A 431 -6.26 -2.75 11.30
C ALA A 431 -5.70 -1.79 12.35
N ARG A 432 -6.49 -0.79 12.76
CA ARG A 432 -6.10 0.18 13.80
C ARG A 432 -5.94 -0.48 15.17
N ASP A 433 -6.82 -1.40 15.54
CA ASP A 433 -6.77 -2.06 16.84
C ASP A 433 -5.53 -2.97 16.92
N HIS A 434 -5.24 -3.74 15.87
CA HIS A 434 -4.00 -4.53 15.79
C HIS A 434 -2.75 -3.66 15.70
N TYR A 435 -2.80 -2.51 15.03
CA TYR A 435 -1.71 -1.55 15.00
C TYR A 435 -1.34 -1.08 16.42
N LYS A 436 -2.33 -0.74 17.25
CA LYS A 436 -2.11 -0.33 18.65
C LYS A 436 -1.51 -1.45 19.49
N LEU A 437 -2.07 -2.65 19.41
CA LEU A 437 -1.53 -3.83 20.11
C LEU A 437 -0.08 -4.09 19.72
N GLY A 438 0.25 -3.96 18.43
CA GLY A 438 1.62 -4.04 17.93
C GLY A 438 2.53 -2.97 18.54
N GLU A 439 2.07 -1.73 18.62
CA GLU A 439 2.82 -0.60 19.20
C GLU A 439 3.14 -0.83 20.69
N GLU A 440 2.12 -1.20 21.48
CA GLU A 440 2.27 -1.52 22.90
C GLU A 440 3.24 -2.69 23.10
N THR A 441 3.15 -3.70 22.25
CA THR A 441 4.03 -4.88 22.31
C THR A 441 5.47 -4.53 21.93
N PHE A 442 5.68 -3.64 20.94
CA PHE A 442 7.02 -3.11 20.63
C PHE A 442 7.60 -2.26 21.75
N ALA A 443 6.77 -1.49 22.48
CA ALA A 443 7.21 -0.74 23.63
C ALA A 443 7.68 -1.68 24.76
N LYS A 444 6.94 -2.75 25.03
CA LYS A 444 7.34 -3.82 25.97
C LYS A 444 8.65 -4.49 25.52
N ALA A 445 8.78 -4.83 24.24
CA ALA A 445 10.00 -5.42 23.70
C ALA A 445 11.22 -4.49 23.86
N LYS A 446 11.04 -3.17 23.69
CA LYS A 446 12.09 -2.17 23.90
C LYS A 446 12.56 -2.09 25.36
N ALA A 447 11.63 -2.27 26.30
CA ALA A 447 11.90 -2.17 27.72
C ALA A 447 12.50 -3.46 28.33
N SER A 448 12.42 -4.59 27.61
CA SER A 448 13.00 -5.85 28.07
C SER A 448 14.53 -5.78 28.07
N ALA A 449 15.15 -6.00 29.23
CA ALA A 449 16.60 -6.14 29.37
C ALA A 449 17.10 -7.55 28.97
N ASN A 450 16.20 -8.52 28.85
CA ASN A 450 16.53 -9.89 28.47
C ASN A 450 16.29 -10.10 26.97
N ASP A 451 17.35 -10.44 26.23
CA ASP A 451 17.31 -10.66 24.77
C ASP A 451 16.33 -11.77 24.37
N VAL A 452 16.22 -12.84 25.15
CA VAL A 452 15.35 -14.01 24.84
C VAL A 452 13.88 -13.64 25.02
N ALA A 453 13.54 -12.99 26.14
CA ALA A 453 12.17 -12.49 26.37
C ALA A 453 11.81 -11.39 25.36
N GLY A 454 12.79 -10.57 24.98
CA GLY A 454 12.68 -9.58 23.92
C GLY A 454 12.29 -10.20 22.58
N GLU A 455 12.93 -11.30 22.17
CA GLU A 455 12.62 -11.96 20.90
C GLU A 455 11.19 -12.50 20.84
N ALA A 456 10.70 -13.16 21.89
CA ALA A 456 9.31 -13.64 21.94
C ALA A 456 8.30 -12.48 21.83
N THR A 457 8.57 -11.37 22.52
CA THR A 457 7.74 -10.17 22.48
C THR A 457 7.76 -9.52 21.08
N VAL A 458 8.92 -9.49 20.41
CA VAL A 458 9.03 -9.01 19.01
C VAL A 458 8.22 -9.88 18.05
N GLN A 459 8.22 -11.21 18.24
CA GLN A 459 7.41 -12.11 17.42
C GLN A 459 5.91 -11.87 17.61
N GLU A 460 5.46 -11.65 18.84
CA GLU A 460 4.06 -11.29 19.13
C GLU A 460 3.68 -9.94 18.48
N ALA A 461 4.53 -8.92 18.59
CA ALA A 461 4.31 -7.65 17.92
C ALA A 461 4.21 -7.81 16.40
N ARG A 462 5.08 -8.64 15.78
CA ARG A 462 5.02 -8.97 14.35
C ARG A 462 3.70 -9.63 13.96
N LYS A 463 3.14 -10.52 14.79
CA LYS A 463 1.81 -11.11 14.53
C LYS A 463 0.73 -10.04 14.44
N HIS A 464 0.74 -9.06 15.36
CA HIS A 464 -0.19 -7.95 15.30
C HIS A 464 0.00 -7.06 14.07
N VAL A 465 1.24 -6.77 13.68
CA VAL A 465 1.53 -6.03 12.44
C VAL A 465 0.97 -6.77 11.22
N LYS A 466 1.14 -8.09 11.16
CA LYS A 466 0.61 -8.93 10.07
C LYS A 466 -0.92 -8.91 10.03
N LEU A 467 -1.58 -9.09 11.16
CA LEU A 467 -3.05 -8.99 11.24
C LEU A 467 -3.56 -7.62 10.81
N ALA A 468 -2.85 -6.54 11.17
CA ALA A 468 -3.18 -5.19 10.71
C ALA A 468 -3.03 -5.07 9.18
N GLN A 469 -1.95 -5.63 8.60
CA GLN A 469 -1.73 -5.64 7.16
C GLN A 469 -2.80 -6.45 6.41
N ASP A 470 -3.16 -7.63 6.91
CA ASP A 470 -4.21 -8.47 6.32
C ASP A 470 -5.56 -7.73 6.29
N ALA A 471 -5.93 -7.09 7.39
CA ALA A 471 -7.13 -6.25 7.46
C ALA A 471 -7.09 -5.07 6.47
N LEU A 472 -5.93 -4.42 6.29
CA LEU A 472 -5.76 -3.35 5.29
C LEU A 472 -5.84 -3.87 3.85
N GLN A 473 -5.35 -5.07 3.57
CA GLN A 473 -5.48 -5.69 2.24
C GLN A 473 -6.94 -5.99 1.92
N GLU A 474 -7.70 -6.50 2.88
CA GLU A 474 -9.15 -6.72 2.73
C GLU A 474 -9.91 -5.39 2.57
N ALA A 475 -9.57 -4.37 3.35
CA ALA A 475 -10.10 -3.02 3.17
C ALA A 475 -9.81 -2.48 1.76
N HIS A 476 -8.61 -2.71 1.23
CA HIS A 476 -8.24 -2.29 -0.12
C HIS A 476 -9.03 -3.02 -1.22
N LYS A 477 -9.33 -4.32 -1.05
CA LYS A 477 -10.21 -5.06 -1.96
C LYS A 477 -11.62 -4.45 -1.98
N LEU A 478 -12.20 -4.21 -0.80
CA LEU A 478 -13.51 -3.57 -0.65
C LEU A 478 -13.52 -2.17 -1.27
N LEU A 479 -12.46 -1.38 -1.06
CA LEU A 479 -12.31 -0.06 -1.65
C LEU A 479 -12.40 -0.10 -3.18
N LYS A 480 -11.69 -1.02 -3.84
CA LYS A 480 -11.76 -1.15 -5.31
C LYS A 480 -13.19 -1.41 -5.78
N GLU A 481 -13.92 -2.27 -5.08
CA GLU A 481 -15.31 -2.55 -5.40
C GLU A 481 -16.24 -1.35 -5.17
N ILE A 482 -16.05 -0.60 -4.08
CA ILE A 482 -16.82 0.60 -3.78
C ILE A 482 -16.57 1.66 -4.87
N VAL A 483 -15.31 1.94 -5.20
CA VAL A 483 -14.93 2.93 -6.22
C VAL A 483 -15.51 2.53 -7.58
N LYS A 484 -15.41 1.24 -7.96
CA LYS A 484 -16.04 0.73 -9.18
C LYS A 484 -17.55 0.96 -9.17
N SER A 485 -18.23 0.64 -8.07
CA SER A 485 -19.68 0.81 -7.93
C SER A 485 -20.11 2.29 -7.99
N ILE A 486 -19.30 3.20 -7.44
CA ILE A 486 -19.52 4.66 -7.54
C ILE A 486 -19.38 5.13 -8.99
N LYS A 487 -18.34 4.67 -9.71
CA LYS A 487 -18.13 4.99 -11.12
C LYS A 487 -19.25 4.45 -12.01
N ASP A 488 -19.68 3.20 -11.80
CA ASP A 488 -20.79 2.58 -12.54
C ASP A 488 -22.13 3.33 -12.30
N ALA A 489 -22.27 3.96 -11.14
CA ALA A 489 -23.41 4.81 -10.79
C ALA A 489 -23.35 6.22 -11.44
N GLY A 490 -22.27 6.55 -12.16
CA GLY A 490 -22.02 7.88 -12.73
C GLY A 490 -21.55 8.91 -11.70
N GLY A 491 -21.00 8.43 -10.58
CA GLY A 491 -20.36 9.25 -9.56
C GLY A 491 -18.87 9.36 -9.81
N GLU A 492 -18.28 10.43 -9.29
CA GLU A 492 -16.84 10.64 -9.28
C GLU A 492 -16.40 10.76 -7.82
N VAL A 493 -15.26 10.15 -7.50
CA VAL A 493 -14.62 10.33 -6.20
C VAL A 493 -13.69 11.51 -6.39
N GLU A 494 -14.12 12.70 -5.99
CA GLU A 494 -13.30 13.92 -6.11
C GLU A 494 -11.97 13.71 -5.38
N GLU A 495 -10.88 14.01 -6.10
CA GLU A 495 -9.60 14.26 -5.46
C GLU A 495 -9.72 15.59 -4.72
N GLU A 496 -9.71 15.54 -3.39
CA GLU A 496 -9.65 16.77 -2.60
C GLU A 496 -8.38 17.53 -2.98
N SER A 497 -8.55 18.77 -3.44
CA SER A 497 -7.42 19.64 -3.73
C SER A 497 -6.57 19.81 -2.46
N ALA A 498 -5.26 19.87 -2.65
CA ALA A 498 -4.23 19.68 -1.63
C ALA A 498 -4.22 20.70 -0.47
N ALA A 499 -5.12 21.69 -0.45
CA ALA A 499 -5.04 22.83 0.44
C ALA A 499 -5.05 22.43 1.92
N GLU A 500 -6.14 21.86 2.45
CA GLU A 500 -6.27 21.51 3.87
C GLU A 500 -7.36 20.45 4.09
N VAL A 501 -7.08 19.45 4.94
CA VAL A 501 -8.09 18.48 5.39
C VAL A 501 -8.26 18.59 6.91
N GLU A 502 -9.52 18.65 7.34
CA GLU A 502 -9.88 18.58 8.75
C GLU A 502 -9.77 17.14 9.23
N VAL A 503 -8.82 16.89 10.14
CA VAL A 503 -8.61 15.58 10.73
C VAL A 503 -9.03 15.55 12.18
N VAL A 504 -9.76 14.50 12.50
CA VAL A 504 -10.26 14.22 13.84
C VAL A 504 -9.16 13.47 14.59
N VAL A 505 -8.52 14.17 15.52
CA VAL A 505 -7.52 13.62 16.44
C VAL A 505 -8.24 13.22 17.72
N ASP A 506 -8.11 11.96 18.11
CA ASP A 506 -8.71 11.42 19.32
C ASP A 506 -7.59 11.24 20.34
N ALA A 507 -7.63 11.97 21.46
CA ALA A 507 -6.53 11.97 22.43
C ALA A 507 -6.26 10.60 23.08
N GLU A 508 -7.24 9.69 23.05
CA GLU A 508 -7.03 8.30 23.52
C GLU A 508 -6.52 7.36 22.41
N ASP A 509 -6.35 7.86 21.20
CA ASP A 509 -5.89 7.10 20.05
C ASP A 509 -4.46 7.52 19.70
N PRO A 510 -3.42 6.87 20.27
CA PRO A 510 -2.02 7.25 20.05
C PRO A 510 -1.63 7.17 18.57
N SER A 511 -2.34 6.38 17.75
CA SER A 511 -2.12 6.36 16.30
C SER A 511 -2.51 7.67 15.59
N THR A 512 -3.25 8.55 16.26
CA THR A 512 -3.60 9.88 15.76
C THR A 512 -2.74 10.99 16.36
N ASP A 513 -1.76 10.64 17.21
CA ASP A 513 -0.77 11.60 17.67
C ASP A 513 0.20 11.93 16.53
N MET A 514 -0.22 12.89 15.72
CA MET A 514 0.64 13.63 14.82
C MET A 514 1.44 14.58 15.71
N GLY A 515 2.41 14.03 16.46
CA GLY A 515 3.25 14.79 17.40
C GLY A 515 3.74 16.07 16.75
N ASP A 516 3.82 17.18 17.51
CA ASP A 516 3.95 18.57 17.03
C ASP A 516 4.68 18.70 15.68
N VAL A 517 3.92 18.53 14.60
CA VAL A 517 4.44 18.71 13.25
C VAL A 517 4.52 20.21 13.09
N ALA A 518 5.66 20.78 13.47
CA ALA A 518 5.99 22.18 13.20
C ALA A 518 5.69 22.43 11.72
N THR A 519 4.88 23.45 11.45
CA THR A 519 4.50 23.86 10.09
C THR A 519 5.76 24.25 9.32
N VAL A 520 6.36 23.29 8.63
CA VAL A 520 7.42 23.54 7.65
C VAL A 520 6.74 23.82 6.31
N GLU A 521 6.98 25.00 5.74
CA GLU A 521 6.56 25.34 4.38
C GLU A 521 7.36 24.47 3.39
N VAL A 522 6.66 23.64 2.62
CA VAL A 522 7.26 22.81 1.57
C VAL A 522 6.50 23.01 0.26
N THR A 523 7.27 23.07 -0.82
CA THR A 523 6.84 23.29 -2.21
C THR A 523 6.39 21.95 -2.86
N GLU A 524 5.20 21.94 -3.44
CA GLU A 524 4.45 20.77 -3.96
C GLU A 524 5.07 20.10 -5.21
N GLN A 525 5.06 18.75 -5.27
CA GLN A 525 4.93 17.93 -6.50
C GLN A 525 4.71 16.41 -6.22
N GLN A 526 3.86 15.77 -7.06
CA GLN A 526 3.14 14.47 -6.94
C GLN A 526 3.94 13.14 -6.78
N LEU A 527 3.22 12.08 -6.34
CA LEU A 527 3.65 10.71 -5.92
C LEU A 527 2.85 9.57 -6.60
N VAL A 528 3.47 8.39 -6.81
CA VAL A 528 2.82 7.05 -6.95
C VAL A 528 3.67 5.97 -6.25
N ALA A 529 3.01 4.91 -5.77
CA ALA A 529 3.48 3.88 -4.83
C ALA A 529 3.62 2.48 -5.46
N GLU A 530 4.67 1.73 -5.08
CA GLU A 530 4.76 0.25 -5.15
C GLU A 530 6.02 -0.24 -4.38
N GLU A 531 5.91 -0.68 -3.11
CA GLU A 531 6.97 -1.44 -2.39
C GLU A 531 6.54 -1.97 -1.00
N ALA A 532 5.61 -2.94 -0.93
CA ALA A 532 5.21 -3.55 0.35
C ALA A 532 5.19 -5.09 0.38
N ALA A 533 5.46 -5.77 -0.74
CA ALA A 533 5.33 -7.23 -0.83
C ALA A 533 6.64 -8.02 -0.66
N GLU A 534 7.82 -7.40 -0.78
CA GLU A 534 9.09 -8.16 -0.86
C GLU A 534 9.76 -8.48 0.50
N VAL A 535 9.35 -7.82 1.59
CA VAL A 535 10.07 -7.93 2.87
C VAL A 535 9.72 -9.21 3.64
N GLU A 536 8.57 -9.84 3.38
CA GLU A 536 8.20 -11.11 4.04
C GLU A 536 8.66 -12.37 3.28
N ALA A 537 8.93 -12.28 1.97
CA ALA A 537 9.28 -13.46 1.17
C ALA A 537 10.71 -13.97 1.42
N GLU A 538 11.66 -13.10 1.79
CA GLU A 538 13.06 -13.51 2.02
C GLU A 538 13.34 -14.05 3.44
N GLU A 539 12.57 -13.68 4.48
CA GLU A 539 12.82 -14.22 5.85
C GLU A 539 12.27 -15.65 6.04
N ALA A 540 11.23 -16.06 5.31
CA ALA A 540 10.69 -17.43 5.39
C ALA A 540 11.66 -18.50 4.84
N ALA A 541 12.56 -18.14 3.94
CA ALA A 541 13.52 -19.07 3.32
C ALA A 541 14.73 -19.42 4.21
N THR A 542 14.89 -18.80 5.39
CA THR A 542 16.13 -18.93 6.20
C THR A 542 15.99 -19.80 7.45
N THR A 543 14.82 -20.42 7.69
CA THR A 543 14.54 -21.19 8.93
C THR A 543 14.26 -22.69 8.77
N GLU A 544 14.27 -23.26 7.56
CA GLU A 544 13.98 -24.71 7.35
C GLU A 544 15.14 -25.56 6.80
N ALA A 545 16.36 -25.03 6.69
CA ALA A 545 17.51 -25.79 6.17
C ALA A 545 18.51 -26.20 7.26
N SER A 546 18.07 -26.88 8.32
CA SER A 546 18.98 -27.68 9.16
C SER A 546 18.23 -28.65 10.07
N GLU A 547 17.84 -29.82 9.56
CA GLU A 547 17.68 -31.04 10.37
C GLU A 547 17.61 -32.28 9.45
N SER A 548 18.60 -33.17 9.60
CA SER A 548 18.64 -34.63 9.33
C SER A 548 18.11 -35.19 7.98
N THR A 549 18.80 -36.07 7.24
CA THR A 549 19.06 -37.47 7.65
C THR A 549 20.08 -38.15 6.74
N THR A 550 20.92 -38.98 7.35
CA THR A 550 21.87 -39.97 6.83
C THR A 550 21.19 -41.24 6.28
N THR A 551 21.62 -41.73 5.12
CA THR A 551 21.60 -43.15 4.63
C THR A 551 22.45 -43.17 3.34
N THR A 552 23.68 -43.69 3.22
CA THR A 552 24.22 -45.07 3.25
C THR A 552 23.57 -46.08 2.29
N GLY A 553 24.35 -46.56 1.30
CA GLY A 553 24.12 -47.74 0.45
C GLY A 553 24.03 -47.40 -1.05
N SER A 554 25.03 -47.60 -1.94
CA SER A 554 25.78 -48.79 -2.40
C SER A 554 25.36 -49.17 -3.83
N ASP A 555 26.37 -49.37 -4.68
CA ASP A 555 26.43 -50.18 -5.92
C ASP A 555 25.77 -49.64 -7.22
N THR A 556 26.24 -49.84 -8.45
CA THR A 556 27.48 -50.28 -9.14
C THR A 556 27.16 -50.16 -10.65
N ALA A 557 28.20 -50.08 -11.48
CA ALA A 557 28.26 -50.39 -12.92
C ALA A 557 28.09 -49.22 -13.91
N THR A 558 29.17 -48.74 -14.51
CA THR A 558 29.91 -49.19 -15.72
C THR A 558 29.25 -48.83 -17.06
N GLU A 559 30.06 -48.15 -17.88
CA GLU A 559 30.33 -48.42 -19.31
C GLU A 559 29.72 -47.53 -20.41
N THR A 560 30.63 -47.19 -21.34
CA THR A 560 30.47 -46.85 -22.76
C THR A 560 30.08 -45.44 -23.21
N THR A 561 31.10 -44.67 -23.60
CA THR A 561 31.19 -43.90 -24.87
C THR A 561 31.40 -44.87 -26.07
N PRO A 562 31.37 -44.48 -27.38
CA PRO A 562 31.61 -43.15 -27.98
C PRO A 562 30.81 -42.78 -29.27
N VAL A 563 31.21 -41.64 -29.87
CA VAL A 563 31.22 -41.25 -31.30
C VAL A 563 30.05 -40.41 -31.86
N ALA A 564 30.37 -39.19 -32.30
CA ALA A 564 30.27 -38.64 -33.67
C ALA A 564 30.30 -37.09 -33.59
N GLU A 565 31.34 -36.42 -34.11
CA GLU A 565 31.37 -35.69 -35.40
C GLU A 565 30.52 -34.40 -35.39
N THR A 566 30.87 -33.22 -35.90
CA THR A 566 31.98 -32.68 -36.71
C THR A 566 31.75 -31.16 -36.79
N SER A 567 32.74 -30.44 -37.34
CA SER A 567 32.59 -29.22 -38.16
C SER A 567 32.91 -27.84 -37.56
N ALA A 568 34.20 -27.49 -37.69
CA ALA A 568 34.75 -26.41 -38.54
C ALA A 568 34.20 -24.97 -38.49
N GLY A 569 35.14 -24.01 -38.39
CA GLY A 569 35.02 -22.61 -38.84
C GLY A 569 35.83 -21.63 -37.98
N SER A 570 37.11 -21.40 -38.31
CA SER A 570 37.63 -20.19 -39.01
C SER A 570 37.79 -18.97 -38.08
N GLU A 571 39.02 -18.70 -37.61
CA GLU A 571 39.90 -17.60 -38.07
C GLU A 571 39.33 -16.18 -37.88
N THR A 572 39.93 -15.37 -37.01
CA THR A 572 40.81 -14.25 -37.44
C THR A 572 41.32 -13.42 -36.26
N THR A 573 42.55 -13.00 -36.45
CA THR A 573 43.42 -12.09 -35.71
C THR A 573 42.87 -10.66 -35.55
N ALA A 574 43.18 -9.99 -34.43
CA ALA A 574 43.69 -8.61 -34.43
C ALA A 574 44.12 -8.17 -33.02
N ASP A 575 45.44 -8.01 -32.87
CA ASP A 575 46.09 -7.12 -31.90
C ASP A 575 45.60 -5.68 -32.03
N ALA A 576 45.41 -5.00 -30.91
CA ALA A 576 45.56 -3.55 -30.84
C ALA A 576 45.87 -3.11 -29.40
N SER A 577 47.17 -2.98 -29.15
CA SER A 577 47.76 -2.17 -28.09
C SER A 577 47.27 -0.72 -28.16
N THR A 578 46.95 -0.11 -27.02
CA THR A 578 46.97 1.36 -26.91
C THR A 578 47.42 1.77 -25.51
N THR A 579 48.73 1.93 -25.38
CA THR A 579 49.40 2.79 -24.42
C THR A 579 49.03 4.24 -24.67
N THR A 580 48.74 5.01 -23.61
CA THR A 580 48.81 6.48 -23.66
C THR A 580 49.39 6.99 -22.35
N ASP A 581 50.71 7.17 -22.36
CA ASP A 581 51.43 8.10 -21.49
C ASP A 581 51.11 9.53 -21.90
N ILE A 582 50.78 10.40 -20.95
CA ILE A 582 51.09 11.84 -21.06
C ILE A 582 51.71 12.33 -19.75
N SER A 583 52.95 12.76 -19.95
CA SER A 583 53.91 13.48 -19.12
C SER A 583 53.40 14.66 -18.29
N THR A 584 53.88 14.69 -17.04
CA THR A 584 54.66 15.75 -16.37
C THR A 584 54.28 17.24 -16.52
N THR A 585 54.13 17.92 -15.36
CA THR A 585 54.70 19.28 -15.16
C THR A 585 54.98 19.56 -13.67
N THR A 586 56.27 19.48 -13.33
CA THR A 586 57.08 20.50 -12.63
C THR A 586 56.73 21.01 -11.23
N THR A 587 57.56 20.55 -10.28
CA THR A 587 58.19 21.20 -9.12
C THR A 587 58.06 22.72 -8.93
N ALA A 588 57.79 23.14 -7.69
CA ALA A 588 58.59 24.14 -6.97
C ALA A 588 58.37 24.04 -5.44
N ASP A 589 59.45 24.30 -4.73
CA ASP A 589 59.76 23.99 -3.34
C ASP A 589 59.68 25.26 -2.45
N ALA A 590 59.68 25.02 -1.14
CA ALA A 590 60.09 25.86 -0.01
C ALA A 590 59.20 27.02 0.47
N GLY A 591 58.92 26.99 1.79
CA GLY A 591 58.90 28.20 2.61
C GLY A 591 57.91 28.26 3.78
N VAL A 592 58.29 27.69 4.93
CA VAL A 592 58.24 28.30 6.28
C VAL A 592 56.98 29.09 6.72
N SER A 593 56.30 28.62 7.77
CA SER A 593 56.08 29.40 9.02
C SER A 593 55.39 28.56 10.10
N ALA A 594 55.89 28.73 11.31
CA ALA A 594 55.47 28.14 12.58
C ALA A 594 54.23 28.85 13.21
N ASP A 595 53.89 28.36 14.41
CA ASP A 595 52.95 28.88 15.43
C ASP A 595 51.44 28.65 15.17
N ALA A 596 50.61 28.27 16.14
CA ALA A 596 50.76 28.08 17.57
C ALA A 596 49.72 27.06 18.08
N SER A 597 50.13 26.25 19.05
CA SER A 597 49.25 25.41 19.88
C SER A 597 48.79 26.24 21.08
N ALA A 598 47.47 26.29 21.33
CA ALA A 598 46.92 26.83 22.58
C ALA A 598 45.89 25.86 23.15
N THR A 599 46.40 24.95 23.98
CA THR A 599 45.69 24.26 25.06
C THR A 599 45.19 25.27 26.10
N ALA A 600 43.90 25.19 26.46
CA ALA A 600 43.38 25.77 27.69
C ALA A 600 42.59 24.70 28.45
N ALA A 601 43.22 24.17 29.49
CA ALA A 601 42.57 23.46 30.58
C ALA A 601 42.03 24.49 31.58
N ALA A 602 40.80 24.31 32.05
CA ALA A 602 40.28 25.00 33.23
C ALA A 602 39.71 23.96 34.19
N SER A 603 40.39 23.83 35.32
CA SER A 603 39.93 23.20 36.55
C SER A 603 39.55 24.32 37.50
N THR A 604 38.27 24.42 37.86
CA THR A 604 37.76 24.62 39.22
C THR A 604 36.25 24.42 39.22
#